data_AF-A0A1C5VU38-F1
#
_entry.id   AF-A0A1C5VU38-F1
#
_cell.length_a   1.000
_cell.length_b   1.000
_cell.length_c   1.000
_cell.angle_alpha   90.00
_cell.angle_beta   90.00
_cell.angle_gamma   90.00
#
_symmetry.space_group_name_H-M   'P 1'
#
loop_
_entity.id
_entity.type
_entity.pdbx_description
1 polymer ?
#
loop_
_entity_poly.entity_id
_entity_poly.type
_entity_poly.pdbx_seq_one_letter_code
_entity_poly.pdbx_strand_id
1 'polypeptide(L)' 'MKKNKGKSLDECIAELEDYYEAAGMQNEFENDIDGKSNSEILNLYNSIFNSNQ' A
#
# COMPACT_ATOMS: atom_id res chain seq x y z
N MET A 1 8.25 20.80 16.91
CA MET A 1 8.74 20.08 15.70
C MET A 1 7.67 19.12 15.25
N LYS A 2 6.83 19.49 14.28
CA LYS A 2 5.91 18.55 13.63
C LYS A 2 6.78 17.70 12.70
N LYS A 3 7.24 16.54 13.18
CA LYS A 3 7.87 15.54 12.32
C LYS A 3 6.77 15.01 11.43
N ASN A 4 6.73 15.41 10.16
CA ASN A 4 6.06 14.63 9.13
C ASN A 4 6.74 13.26 9.16
N LYS A 5 6.18 12.31 9.91
CA LYS A 5 6.53 10.91 9.77
C LYS A 5 5.93 10.50 8.44
N GLY A 6 6.77 10.42 7.40
CA GLY A 6 6.39 9.64 6.23
C GLY A 6 6.01 8.25 6.72
N LYS A 7 4.87 7.73 6.27
CA LYS A 7 4.42 6.37 6.60
C LYS A 7 5.55 5.39 6.26
N SER A 8 5.82 4.45 7.15
CA SER A 8 6.76 3.36 6.88
C SER A 8 6.20 2.41 5.82
N LEU A 9 7.06 1.67 5.12
CA LEU A 9 6.62 0.67 4.14
C LEU A 9 5.68 -0.36 4.75
N ASP A 10 5.96 -0.81 5.98
CA ASP A 10 5.10 -1.74 6.72
C ASP A 10 3.68 -1.17 6.95
N GLU A 11 3.55 0.13 7.23
CA GLU A 11 2.25 0.79 7.37
C GLU A 11 1.52 0.84 6.03
N CYS A 12 2.24 1.10 4.93
CA CYS A 12 1.66 1.08 3.59
C CYS A 12 1.16 -0.32 3.20
N ILE A 13 1.91 -1.39 3.53
CA ILE A 13 1.52 -2.76 3.24
C ILE A 13 0.29 -3.16 4.06
N ALA A 14 0.27 -2.83 5.35
CA ALA A 14 -0.88 -3.12 6.21
C ALA A 14 -2.17 -2.44 5.71
N GLU A 15 -2.10 -1.17 5.30
CA GLU A 15 -3.25 -0.47 4.74
C GLU A 15 -3.69 -1.03 3.38
N LEU A 16 -2.75 -1.49 2.55
CA LEU A 16 -3.09 -2.21 1.32
C LEU A 16 -3.82 -3.52 1.67
N GLU A 17 -3.29 -4.30 2.60
CA GLU A 17 -3.90 -5.56 3.02
C GLU A 17 -5.34 -5.37 3.48
N ASP A 18 -5.60 -4.39 4.37
CA ASP A 18 -6.94 -4.00 4.81
C ASP A 18 -7.85 -3.60 3.64
N TYR A 19 -7.33 -2.81 2.68
CA TYR A 19 -8.12 -2.37 1.52
C TYR A 19 -8.53 -3.54 0.62
N TYR A 20 -7.61 -4.45 0.30
CA TYR A 20 -7.90 -5.62 -0.51
C TYR A 20 -8.76 -6.64 0.26
N GLU A 21 -8.55 -6.82 1.56
CA GLU A 21 -9.38 -7.69 2.41
C GLU A 21 -10.83 -7.20 2.44
N ALA A 22 -11.05 -5.90 2.63
CA ALA A 22 -12.38 -5.30 2.62
C ALA A 22 -13.12 -5.48 1.28
N ALA A 23 -12.37 -5.58 0.17
CA ALA A 23 -12.90 -5.86 -1.16
C ALA A 23 -13.07 -7.36 -1.46
N GLY A 24 -12.60 -8.26 -0.57
CA GLY A 24 -12.55 -9.70 -0.81
C GLY A 24 -11.50 -10.12 -1.85
N MET A 25 -10.50 -9.27 -2.08
CA MET A 25 -9.49 -9.37 -3.12
C MET A 25 -8.11 -9.78 -2.56
N GLN A 26 -8.07 -10.59 -1.51
CA GLN A 26 -6.83 -10.99 -0.84
C GLN A 26 -5.83 -11.70 -1.80
N ASN A 27 -6.35 -12.44 -2.77
CA ASN A 27 -5.54 -13.05 -3.82
C ASN A 27 -4.89 -12.02 -4.76
N GLU A 28 -5.54 -10.88 -5.01
CA GLU A 28 -4.95 -9.78 -5.79
C GLU A 28 -3.88 -9.05 -4.99
N PHE A 29 -4.08 -8.83 -3.68
CA PHE A 29 -3.06 -8.31 -2.79
C PHE A 29 -1.78 -9.15 -2.82
N GLU A 30 -1.90 -10.48 -2.66
CA GLU A 30 -0.73 -11.36 -2.73
C GLU A 30 0.00 -11.23 -4.07
N ASN A 31 -0.71 -11.20 -5.19
CA ASN A 31 -0.09 -10.99 -6.51
C ASN A 31 0.52 -9.59 -6.68
N ASP A 32 -0.04 -8.58 -6.03
CA ASP A 32 0.42 -7.19 -6.13
C ASP A 32 1.60 -6.88 -5.19
N ILE A 33 1.85 -7.72 -4.17
CA ILE A 33 2.97 -7.59 -3.24
C ILE A 33 4.07 -8.61 -3.55
N ASP A 34 3.72 -9.84 -3.91
CA ASP A 34 4.68 -10.91 -4.17
C ASP A 34 5.58 -10.58 -5.36
N GLY A 35 6.89 -10.61 -5.12
CA GLY A 35 7.90 -10.25 -6.11
C GLY A 35 8.04 -8.74 -6.42
N LYS A 36 7.23 -7.85 -5.83
CA LYS A 36 7.39 -6.40 -6.03
C LYS A 36 8.43 -5.81 -5.10
N SER A 37 9.15 -4.81 -5.61
CA SER A 37 10.12 -4.04 -4.83
C SER A 37 9.41 -3.00 -3.95
N ASN A 38 10.07 -2.54 -2.89
CA ASN A 38 9.53 -1.51 -1.99
C ASN A 38 9.01 -0.26 -2.73
N SER A 39 9.69 0.17 -3.80
CA SER A 39 9.24 1.32 -4.61
C SER A 39 7.97 1.04 -5.41
N GLU A 40 7.78 -0.19 -5.88
CA GLU A 40 6.59 -0.62 -6.61
C GLU A 40 5.38 -0.67 -5.67
N ILE A 41 5.57 -1.23 -4.46
CA ILE A 41 4.55 -1.26 -3.40
C ILE A 41 4.16 0.17 -3.00
N LEU A 42 5.13 1.07 -2.84
CA LEU A 42 4.85 2.48 -2.57
C LEU A 42 4.13 3.18 -3.73
N ASN A 43 4.45 2.87 -4.98
CA ASN A 43 3.74 3.40 -6.14
C ASN A 43 2.29 2.90 -6.18
N LEU A 44 2.07 1.60 -5.90
CA LEU A 44 0.73 1.01 -5.80
C LEU A 44 -0.09 1.70 -4.69
N TYR A 45 0.51 1.82 -3.51
CA TYR A 45 -0.09 2.54 -2.39
C TYR A 45 -0.48 3.97 -2.76
N ASN A 46 0.43 4.72 -3.41
CA ASN A 46 0.14 6.07 -3.85
C ASN A 46 -0.93 6.11 -4.96
N SER A 47 -0.98 5.11 -5.83
CA SER A 47 -2.01 5.00 -6.87
C SER A 47 -3.39 4.78 -6.27
N ILE A 48 -3.51 3.98 -5.19
CA ILE A 48 -4.80 3.67 -4.55
C ILE A 48 -5.25 4.79 -3.61
N PHE A 49 -4.36 5.25 -2.73
CA PHE A 49 -4.69 6.18 -1.65
C PHE A 49 -4.35 7.65 -1.96
N ASN A 50 -3.54 7.93 -2.99
CA ASN A 50 -3.12 9.28 -3.39
C ASN A 50 -3.55 9.65 -4.83
N SER A 51 -4.34 8.84 -5.53
CA SER A 51 -5.00 9.24 -6.79
C SER A 51 -6.14 10.24 -6.52
N ASN A 52 -5.80 11.43 -6.01
CA ASN A 52 -6.65 12.62 -6.08
C ASN A 52 -5.90 13.93 -5.79
N GLN A 53 -4.90 14.25 -6.62
CA GLN A 53 -4.35 15.61 -6.74
C GLN A 53 -4.64 16.16 -8.13
#